data_AF-A0A6U4DH10-F1
#
_entry.id   AF-A0A6U4DH10-F1
#
_cell.length_a   1.000
_cell.length_b   1.000
_cell.length_c   1.000
_cell.angle_alpha   90.00
_cell.angle_beta   90.00
_cell.angle_gamma   90.00
#
_symmetry.space_group_name_H-M   'P 1'
#
loop_
_entity.id
_entity.type
_entity.pdbx_description
1 polymer ?
#
loop_
_entity_poly.entity_id
_entity_poly.type
_entity_poly.pdbx_seq_one_letter_code
_entity_poly.pdbx_strand_id
1 'polypeptide(L)'
;ASERRDALMSEGAAKRVVAAMQAHANDDAKVAYAGCGAIGNLARSENAADARASERRDALMSEGAAKRVVAAMQAHANDAEVAHAGCGAIRSLARSANAADAIASERRVALRNEGAAERLVAAMRVLAYGSAVARIGCEAIHSMLSD
;
A
#
# COMPACT_ATOMS: atom_id res chain seq x y z
N ALA A 1 -1.51 18.80 5.27
CA ALA A 1 -0.85 17.47 5.32
C ALA A 1 -0.40 16.97 3.93
N SER A 2 -1.07 17.31 2.82
CA SER A 2 -0.57 16.98 1.47
C SER A 2 0.77 17.65 1.14
N GLU A 3 0.95 18.94 1.46
CA GLU A 3 2.21 19.67 1.18
C GLU A 3 3.44 19.01 1.83
N ARG A 4 3.32 18.52 3.07
CA ARG A 4 4.40 17.79 3.75
C ARG A 4 4.73 16.48 3.04
N ARG A 5 3.73 15.80 2.47
CA ARG A 5 3.95 14.57 1.69
C ARG A 5 4.64 14.89 0.37
N ASP A 6 4.22 15.97 -0.30
CA ASP A 6 4.84 16.43 -1.55
C ASP A 6 6.32 16.78 -1.34
N ALA A 7 6.63 17.53 -0.27
CA ALA A 7 8.00 17.83 0.11
C ALA A 7 8.83 16.57 0.34
N LEU A 8 8.32 15.62 1.13
CA LEU A 8 9.01 14.34 1.36
C LEU A 8 9.21 13.53 0.07
N MET A 9 8.23 13.52 -0.83
CA MET A 9 8.35 12.87 -2.13
C MET A 9 9.44 13.51 -2.98
N SER A 10 9.54 14.85 -2.96
CA SER A 10 10.60 15.59 -3.66
C SER A 10 12.00 15.33 -3.09
N GLU A 11 12.10 15.00 -1.80
CA GLU A 11 13.35 14.61 -1.12
C GLU A 11 13.71 13.11 -1.34
N GLY A 12 12.91 12.38 -2.12
CA GLY A 12 13.17 10.98 -2.45
C GLY A 12 12.73 10.00 -1.35
N ALA A 13 11.75 10.36 -0.52
CA ALA A 13 11.24 9.49 0.55
C ALA A 13 10.76 8.13 0.02
N ALA A 14 10.09 8.10 -1.14
CA ALA A 14 9.63 6.86 -1.77
C ALA A 14 10.80 5.87 -1.99
N LYS A 15 11.84 6.31 -2.69
CA LYS A 15 13.03 5.51 -2.97
C LYS A 15 13.72 5.01 -1.71
N ARG A 16 13.87 5.88 -0.70
CA ARG A 16 14.52 5.52 0.58
C ARG A 16 13.71 4.47 1.35
N VAL A 17 12.39 4.63 1.43
CA VAL A 17 11.50 3.68 2.11
C VAL A 17 11.51 2.33 1.39
N VAL A 18 11.39 2.31 0.06
CA VAL A 18 11.46 1.07 -0.73
C VAL A 18 12.81 0.38 -0.54
N ALA A 19 13.92 1.12 -0.59
CA ALA A 19 15.25 0.55 -0.39
C ALA A 19 15.43 -0.06 1.01
N ALA A 20 14.95 0.63 2.06
CA ALA A 20 14.98 0.11 3.42
C ALA A 20 14.13 -1.16 3.56
N MET A 21 12.92 -1.18 2.97
CA MET A 21 12.08 -2.37 2.97
C MET A 21 12.72 -3.51 2.19
N GLN A 22 13.36 -3.23 1.05
CA GLN A 22 14.08 -4.24 0.28
C GLN A 22 15.21 -4.90 1.09
N ALA A 23 15.92 -4.12 1.90
CA ALA A 23 17.07 -4.60 2.65
C ALA A 23 16.67 -5.37 3.94
N HIS A 24 15.56 -4.98 4.58
CA HIS A 24 15.31 -5.40 5.97
C HIS A 24 13.89 -5.88 6.27
N ALA A 25 12.88 -5.56 5.44
CA ALA A 25 11.49 -5.88 5.79
C ALA A 25 11.18 -7.38 5.77
N ASN A 26 12.02 -8.22 5.19
CA ASN A 26 11.82 -9.67 5.23
C ASN A 26 12.21 -10.26 6.59
N ASP A 27 13.22 -9.70 7.25
CA ASP A 27 13.78 -10.25 8.48
C ASP A 27 13.27 -9.52 9.73
N ASP A 28 12.89 -8.24 9.61
CA ASP A 28 12.43 -7.41 10.73
C ASP A 28 10.98 -6.94 10.54
N ALA A 29 10.08 -7.49 11.35
CA ALA A 29 8.67 -7.14 11.37
C ALA A 29 8.42 -5.66 11.70
N LYS A 30 9.27 -5.02 12.52
CA LYS A 30 9.15 -3.58 12.83
C LYS A 30 9.46 -2.73 11.61
N VAL A 31 10.46 -3.12 10.82
CA VAL A 31 10.78 -2.45 9.55
C VAL A 31 9.66 -2.67 8.53
N ALA A 32 9.12 -3.89 8.44
CA ALA A 32 7.97 -4.18 7.62
C ALA A 32 6.75 -3.30 7.98
N TYR A 33 6.40 -3.24 9.27
CA TYR A 33 5.32 -2.42 9.78
C TYR A 33 5.54 -0.93 9.47
N ALA A 34 6.72 -0.39 9.83
CA ALA A 34 7.04 1.01 9.62
C ALA A 34 7.07 1.38 8.13
N GLY A 35 7.62 0.52 7.28
CA GLY A 35 7.67 0.69 5.84
C GLY A 35 6.29 0.71 5.20
N CYS A 36 5.44 -0.27 5.53
CA CYS A 36 4.05 -0.30 5.09
C CYS A 36 3.28 0.95 5.57
N GLY A 37 3.45 1.34 6.83
CA GLY A 37 2.85 2.55 7.38
C GLY A 37 3.30 3.82 6.65
N ALA A 38 4.59 3.95 6.34
CA ALA A 38 5.14 5.08 5.59
C ALA A 38 4.57 5.15 4.16
N ILE A 39 4.54 4.05 3.43
CA ILE A 39 3.94 3.98 2.09
C ILE A 39 2.46 4.35 2.14
N GLY A 40 1.71 3.79 3.08
CA GLY A 40 0.30 4.11 3.28
C GLY A 40 0.07 5.59 3.64
N ASN A 41 0.97 6.20 4.40
CA ASN A 41 0.94 7.63 4.72
C ASN A 41 1.18 8.51 3.49
N LEU A 42 2.21 8.19 2.70
CA LEU A 42 2.59 8.94 1.49
C LEU A 42 1.52 8.85 0.40
N ALA A 43 0.92 7.66 0.23
CA ALA A 43 -0.17 7.42 -0.73
C ALA A 43 -1.52 8.01 -0.31
N ARG A 44 -1.68 8.36 0.98
CA ARG A 44 -2.95 8.89 1.50
C ARG A 44 -3.24 10.29 0.96
N SER A 45 -4.51 10.53 0.75
CA SER A 45 -5.08 11.83 0.45
C SER A 45 -6.43 11.98 1.16
N GLU A 46 -6.71 13.17 1.65
CA GLU A 46 -8.00 13.53 2.24
C GLU A 46 -9.10 13.67 1.17
N ASN A 47 -8.73 13.99 -0.07
CA ASN A 47 -9.66 14.10 -1.19
C ASN A 47 -9.26 13.13 -2.32
N ALA A 48 -10.19 12.29 -2.77
CA ALA A 48 -9.95 11.39 -3.89
C ALA A 48 -9.54 12.19 -5.15
N ALA A 49 -10.19 13.33 -5.42
CA ALA A 49 -9.95 14.18 -6.58
C ALA A 49 -8.61 14.95 -6.57
N ASP A 50 -7.74 14.73 -5.59
CA ASP A 50 -6.41 15.37 -5.53
C ASP A 50 -5.47 14.77 -6.60
N ALA A 51 -5.24 15.51 -7.69
CA ALA A 51 -4.33 15.12 -8.77
C ALA A 51 -2.91 14.84 -8.25
N ARG A 52 -2.41 15.63 -7.30
CA ARG A 52 -1.07 15.41 -6.71
C ARG A 52 -1.01 14.08 -5.97
N ALA A 53 -2.13 13.65 -5.38
CA ALA A 53 -2.19 12.34 -4.74
C ALA A 53 -2.07 11.19 -5.75
N SER A 54 -2.58 11.37 -6.98
CA SER A 54 -2.40 10.40 -8.04
C SER A 54 -0.92 10.31 -8.43
N GLU A 55 -0.28 11.45 -8.69
CA GLU A 55 1.16 11.53 -9.02
C GLU A 55 2.04 10.88 -7.93
N ARG A 56 1.74 11.13 -6.64
CA ARG A 56 2.45 10.49 -5.53
C ARG A 56 2.29 8.97 -5.54
N ARG A 57 1.08 8.46 -5.83
CA ARG A 57 0.82 7.02 -5.93
C ARG A 57 1.58 6.42 -7.10
N ASP A 58 1.62 7.09 -8.25
CA ASP A 58 2.37 6.63 -9.42
C ASP A 58 3.87 6.58 -9.17
N ALA A 59 4.42 7.61 -8.53
CA ALA A 59 5.81 7.63 -8.12
C ALA A 59 6.13 6.47 -7.16
N LEU A 60 5.26 6.20 -6.17
CA LEU A 60 5.43 5.05 -5.27
C LEU A 60 5.37 3.71 -6.01
N MET A 61 4.43 3.56 -6.96
CA MET A 61 4.30 2.35 -7.77
C MET A 61 5.54 2.14 -8.65
N SER A 62 6.05 3.20 -9.29
CA SER A 62 7.25 3.16 -10.13
C SER A 62 8.51 2.76 -9.35
N GLU A 63 8.62 3.22 -8.10
CA GLU A 63 9.70 2.79 -7.19
C GLU A 63 9.52 1.34 -6.69
N GLY A 64 8.42 0.66 -7.01
CA GLY A 64 8.16 -0.73 -6.59
C GLY A 64 7.63 -0.86 -5.16
N ALA A 65 6.99 0.19 -4.62
CA ALA A 65 6.44 0.19 -3.27
C ALA A 65 5.44 -0.96 -3.04
N ALA A 66 4.58 -1.23 -4.03
CA ALA A 66 3.58 -2.28 -3.93
C ALA A 66 4.22 -3.67 -3.79
N LYS A 67 5.23 -4.00 -4.62
CA LYS A 67 6.00 -5.25 -4.50
C LYS A 67 6.62 -5.41 -3.12
N ARG A 68 7.14 -4.32 -2.52
CA ARG A 68 7.73 -4.35 -1.18
C ARG A 68 6.70 -4.57 -0.09
N VAL A 69 5.52 -3.96 -0.19
CA VAL A 69 4.42 -4.19 0.75
C VAL A 69 3.96 -5.65 0.69
N VAL A 70 3.76 -6.20 -0.51
CA VAL A 70 3.34 -7.59 -0.68
C VAL A 70 4.39 -8.56 -0.11
N ALA A 71 5.68 -8.34 -0.42
CA ALA A 71 6.76 -9.17 0.10
C ALA A 71 6.84 -9.13 1.64
N ALA A 72 6.70 -7.93 2.23
CA ALA A 72 6.70 -7.77 3.69
C ALA A 72 5.52 -8.49 4.36
N MET A 73 4.31 -8.36 3.79
CA MET A 73 3.13 -9.10 4.26
C MET A 73 3.30 -10.61 4.12
N GLN A 74 4.05 -11.08 3.12
CA GLN A 74 4.31 -12.50 2.92
C GLN A 74 5.35 -13.03 3.93
N ALA A 75 6.43 -12.30 4.17
CA ALA A 75 7.48 -12.67 5.12
C ALA A 75 6.93 -12.73 6.56
N HIS A 76 6.03 -11.81 6.90
CA HIS A 76 5.42 -11.70 8.23
C HIS A 76 3.93 -12.03 8.22
N ALA A 77 3.54 -13.11 7.53
CA ALA A 77 2.12 -13.45 7.32
C ALA A 77 1.32 -13.68 8.62
N ASN A 78 1.99 -13.95 9.73
CA ASN A 78 1.38 -14.15 11.05
C ASN A 78 1.44 -12.91 11.96
N ASP A 79 2.04 -11.81 11.49
CA ASP A 79 2.12 -10.57 12.25
C ASP A 79 0.90 -9.68 11.93
N ALA A 80 0.08 -9.44 12.95
CA ALA A 80 -1.15 -8.66 12.83
C ALA A 80 -0.90 -7.19 12.47
N GLU A 81 0.18 -6.61 12.99
CA GLU A 81 0.50 -5.20 12.79
C GLU A 81 1.02 -4.99 11.36
N VAL A 82 1.93 -5.86 10.90
CA VAL A 82 2.45 -5.81 9.52
C VAL A 82 1.32 -5.99 8.51
N ALA A 83 0.44 -6.95 8.75
CA ALA A 83 -0.71 -7.17 7.87
C ALA A 83 -1.68 -5.98 7.88
N HIS A 84 -1.98 -5.40 9.05
CA HIS A 84 -2.83 -4.20 9.14
C HIS A 84 -2.24 -3.03 8.35
N ALA A 85 -0.95 -2.74 8.57
CA ALA A 85 -0.25 -1.67 7.88
C ALA A 85 -0.17 -1.94 6.36
N GLY A 86 0.11 -3.19 5.96
CA GLY A 86 0.18 -3.60 4.56
C GLY A 86 -1.15 -3.49 3.83
N CYS A 87 -2.24 -3.95 4.44
CA CYS A 87 -3.61 -3.77 3.92
C CYS A 87 -3.93 -2.28 3.74
N GLY A 88 -3.58 -1.45 4.72
CA GLY A 88 -3.77 0.00 4.67
C GLY A 88 -2.95 0.68 3.55
N ALA A 89 -1.73 0.22 3.33
CA ALA A 89 -0.86 0.68 2.24
C ALA A 89 -1.43 0.32 0.87
N ILE A 90 -1.80 -0.96 0.65
CA ILE A 90 -2.41 -1.44 -0.59
C ILE A 90 -3.70 -0.67 -0.90
N ARG A 91 -4.60 -0.50 0.09
CA ARG A 91 -5.82 0.31 -0.08
C ARG A 91 -5.51 1.74 -0.51
N SER A 92 -4.48 2.34 0.08
CA SER A 92 -4.10 3.73 -0.22
C SER A 92 -3.49 3.86 -1.62
N LEU A 93 -2.70 2.88 -2.06
CA LEU A 93 -2.13 2.81 -3.41
C LEU A 93 -3.19 2.52 -4.49
N ALA A 94 -4.18 1.67 -4.18
CA ALA A 94 -5.25 1.29 -5.10
C ALA A 94 -6.30 2.39 -5.31
N ARG A 95 -6.30 3.43 -4.47
CA ARG A 95 -7.35 4.45 -4.51
C ARG A 95 -7.24 5.33 -5.75
N SER A 96 -8.34 5.46 -6.47
CA SER A 96 -8.46 6.36 -7.62
C SER A 96 -9.05 7.70 -7.22
N ALA A 97 -8.81 8.72 -8.05
CA ALA A 97 -9.55 9.96 -7.94
C ALA A 97 -10.99 9.77 -8.40
N ASN A 98 -11.16 9.09 -9.53
CA ASN A 98 -12.43 8.80 -10.18
C ASN A 98 -12.41 7.33 -10.67
N ALA A 99 -13.57 6.69 -10.84
CA ALA A 99 -13.66 5.35 -11.44
C ALA A 99 -13.09 5.31 -12.87
N ALA A 100 -13.35 6.35 -13.66
CA ALA A 100 -12.87 6.48 -15.05
C ALA A 100 -11.37 6.85 -15.20
N ASP A 101 -10.59 6.84 -14.13
CA ASP A 101 -9.17 7.19 -14.18
C ASP A 101 -8.35 5.99 -14.73
N ALA A 102 -7.94 6.07 -16.00
CA ALA A 102 -7.15 5.04 -16.68
C ALA A 102 -5.82 4.74 -15.96
N ILE A 103 -5.22 5.75 -15.30
CA ILE A 103 -3.98 5.53 -14.54
C ILE A 103 -4.28 4.69 -13.30
N ALA A 104 -5.45 4.88 -12.68
CA ALA A 104 -5.86 4.07 -11.54
C ALA A 104 -6.14 2.60 -11.94
N SER A 105 -6.70 2.35 -13.13
CA SER A 105 -6.91 0.98 -13.60
C SER A 105 -5.58 0.26 -13.84
N GLU A 106 -4.57 0.94 -14.40
CA GLU A 106 -3.22 0.41 -14.53
C GLU A 106 -2.58 0.07 -13.17
N ARG A 107 -2.69 0.98 -12.18
CA ARG A 107 -2.19 0.70 -10.81
C ARG A 107 -2.87 -0.52 -10.18
N ARG A 108 -4.19 -0.67 -10.34
CA ARG A 108 -4.92 -1.84 -9.84
C ARG A 108 -4.44 -3.13 -10.51
N VAL A 109 -4.20 -3.11 -11.82
CA VAL A 109 -3.63 -4.25 -12.54
C VAL A 109 -2.23 -4.58 -12.05
N ALA A 110 -1.38 -3.58 -11.85
CA ALA A 110 -0.03 -3.78 -11.30
C ALA A 110 -0.07 -4.40 -9.89
N LEU A 111 -0.92 -3.89 -9.00
CA LEU A 111 -1.13 -4.44 -7.65
C LEU A 111 -1.59 -5.90 -7.70
N ARG A 112 -2.50 -6.24 -8.62
CA ARG A 112 -2.94 -7.64 -8.83
C ARG A 112 -1.80 -8.53 -9.31
N ASN A 113 -1.02 -8.08 -10.29
CA ASN A 113 0.10 -8.84 -10.84
C ASN A 113 1.21 -9.09 -9.80
N GLU A 114 1.35 -8.22 -8.82
CA GLU A 114 2.28 -8.42 -7.72
C GLU A 114 1.77 -9.41 -6.66
N GLY A 115 0.52 -9.87 -6.73
CA GLY A 115 -0.06 -10.83 -5.79
C GLY A 115 -0.74 -10.18 -4.57
N ALA A 116 -1.07 -8.89 -4.64
CA ALA A 116 -1.67 -8.17 -3.52
C ALA A 116 -3.03 -8.75 -3.11
N ALA A 117 -3.86 -9.19 -4.06
CA ALA A 117 -5.18 -9.76 -3.77
C ALA A 117 -5.07 -11.06 -2.96
N GLU A 118 -4.14 -11.94 -3.36
CA GLU A 118 -3.84 -13.20 -2.69
C GLU A 118 -3.31 -12.95 -1.28
N ARG A 119 -2.49 -11.89 -1.09
CA ARG A 119 -1.98 -11.51 0.23
C ARG A 119 -3.03 -10.88 1.12
N LEU A 120 -3.91 -10.05 0.60
CA LEU A 120 -5.05 -9.54 1.36
C LEU A 120 -5.92 -10.70 1.88
N VAL A 121 -6.26 -11.66 1.01
CA VAL A 121 -7.06 -12.83 1.41
C VAL A 121 -6.34 -13.69 2.45
N ALA A 122 -5.04 -13.92 2.31
CA ALA A 122 -4.28 -14.68 3.30
C ALA A 122 -4.16 -13.97 4.65
N ALA A 123 -3.88 -12.66 4.64
CA ALA A 123 -3.83 -11.85 5.84
C ALA A 123 -5.16 -11.89 6.61
N MET A 124 -6.29 -11.84 5.88
CA MET A 124 -7.62 -11.94 6.48
C MET A 124 -7.91 -13.32 7.10
N ARG A 125 -7.36 -14.41 6.54
CA ARG A 125 -7.52 -15.76 7.08
C ARG A 125 -6.74 -15.97 8.37
N VAL A 126 -5.53 -15.44 8.45
CA VAL A 126 -4.66 -15.60 9.63
C VAL A 126 -5.12 -14.68 10.77
N LEU A 127 -5.68 -13.51 10.44
CA LEU A 127 -6.04 -12.48 11.42
C LEU A 127 -7.54 -12.40 11.69
N ALA A 128 -8.24 -13.52 11.57
CA ALA A 128 -9.68 -13.67 11.80
C ALA A 128 -10.17 -13.21 13.20
N TYR A 129 -9.29 -12.73 14.08
CA TYR A 129 -9.60 -12.14 15.38
C TYR A 129 -9.57 -10.61 15.45
N GLY A 130 -9.21 -9.89 14.37
CA GLY A 130 -9.16 -8.41 14.35
C GLY A 130 -10.12 -7.77 13.33
N SER A 131 -11.26 -7.23 13.80
CA SER A 131 -12.30 -6.62 12.94
C SER A 131 -11.79 -5.49 12.02
N ALA A 132 -10.72 -4.80 12.42
CA ALA A 132 -10.12 -3.73 11.63
C ALA A 132 -9.37 -4.22 10.38
N VAL A 133 -8.66 -5.35 10.47
CA VAL A 133 -7.89 -5.91 9.33
C VAL A 133 -8.85 -6.49 8.30
N ALA A 134 -9.90 -7.19 8.73
CA ALA A 134 -10.94 -7.69 7.84
C ALA A 134 -11.63 -6.54 7.09
N ARG A 135 -12.00 -5.45 7.78
CA ARG A 135 -12.60 -4.30 7.11
C ARG A 135 -11.67 -3.67 6.06
N ILE A 136 -10.42 -3.38 6.43
CA ILE A 136 -9.46 -2.74 5.50
C ILE A 136 -9.11 -3.68 4.34
N GLY A 137 -8.99 -4.99 4.59
CA GLY A 137 -8.78 -5.99 3.55
C GLY A 137 -9.93 -6.04 2.55
N CYS A 138 -11.18 -6.05 3.02
CA CYS A 138 -12.38 -5.95 2.17
C CYS A 138 -12.37 -4.66 1.35
N GLU A 139 -12.09 -3.52 1.97
CA GLU A 139 -12.02 -2.22 1.28
C GLU A 139 -10.92 -2.19 0.21
N ALA A 140 -9.77 -2.80 0.48
CA ALA A 140 -8.66 -2.91 -0.46
C ALA A 140 -9.04 -3.78 -1.67
N ILE A 141 -9.62 -4.96 -1.42
CA ILE A 141 -10.12 -5.86 -2.47
C ILE A 141 -11.20 -5.15 -3.30
N HIS A 142 -12.17 -4.51 -2.66
CA HIS A 142 -13.21 -3.74 -3.34
C HIS A 142 -12.60 -2.65 -4.23
N SER A 143 -11.66 -1.86 -3.71
CA SER A 143 -10.99 -0.79 -4.46
C SER A 143 -10.16 -1.30 -5.65
N MET A 144 -9.67 -2.53 -5.58
CA MET A 144 -8.94 -3.18 -6.68
C MET A 144 -9.86 -3.76 -7.76
N LEU A 145 -11.11 -4.11 -7.42
CA LEU A 145 -12.07 -4.76 -8.31
C LEU A 145 -13.17 -3.82 -8.83
N SER A 146 -13.31 -2.63 -8.24
CA SER A 146 -14.21 -1.60 -8.76
C SER A 146 -13.59 -1.04 -10.02
N ASP A 147 -14.30 -1.13 -11.15
CA ASP A 147 -13.95 -0.42 -12.39
C ASP A 147 -14.09 1.10 -12.17
#